data_AF-A0A366ZBL7-F1
#
_entry.id   AF-A0A366ZBL7-F1
#
_cell.length_a   1.000
_cell.length_b   1.000
_cell.length_c   1.000
_cell.angle_alpha   90.00
_cell.angle_beta   90.00
_cell.angle_gamma   90.00
#
_symmetry.space_group_name_H-M   'P 1'
#
loop_
_entity.id
_entity.type
_entity.pdbx_description
1 polymer ?
#
loop_
_entity_poly.entity_id
_entity_poly.type
_entity_poly.pdbx_seq_one_letter_code
_entity_poly.pdbx_strand_id
1 'polypeptide(L)'
;MADGRRLDVPRGARGFGGFLRLDPDAVGRFAEAIARFLGTGRFLAVQTVVVAVWILLNVSAVQLRWDPYPFILLNLAFSTQAAYAAPLILLAQNRQADRDRVQAEEDRARAATTRADTEYLARELAALRVAVGELATRDFIRSELGRLAEEQSEEAARRERKRRKREVAARDGG
;
A
#
# COMPACT_ATOMS: atom_id res chain seq x y z
N MET A 1 40.10 25.93 -27.94
CA MET A 1 40.20 26.18 -26.49
C MET A 1 38.90 26.80 -26.04
N ALA A 2 38.00 26.00 -25.46
CA ALA A 2 36.65 26.44 -25.07
C ALA A 2 36.67 26.89 -23.59
N ASP A 3 36.24 28.13 -23.36
CA ASP A 3 36.00 28.72 -22.04
C ASP A 3 34.68 28.17 -21.49
N GLY A 4 34.76 27.36 -20.43
CA GLY A 4 33.63 26.67 -19.80
C GLY A 4 33.47 27.09 -18.33
N ARG A 5 33.30 28.39 -18.09
CA ARG A 5 33.00 28.94 -16.77
C ARG A 5 31.62 28.48 -16.30
N ARG A 6 31.60 27.44 -15.45
CA ARG A 6 30.39 26.96 -14.75
C ARG A 6 29.95 28.00 -13.72
N LEU A 7 28.87 28.72 -14.03
CA LEU A 7 28.23 29.74 -13.20
C LEU A 7 26.98 29.19 -12.49
N ASP A 8 27.09 28.04 -11.81
CA ASP A 8 25.92 27.44 -11.16
C ASP A 8 26.25 26.82 -9.81
N VAL A 9 26.71 27.66 -8.88
CA VAL A 9 26.73 27.34 -7.45
C VAL A 9 26.27 28.58 -6.70
N PRO A 10 25.04 28.61 -6.15
CA PRO A 10 24.66 29.71 -5.28
C PRO A 10 25.57 29.70 -4.05
N ARG A 11 26.35 30.78 -3.89
CA ARG A 11 27.17 31.04 -2.71
C ARG A 11 26.23 31.06 -1.50
N GLY A 12 26.34 30.05 -0.65
CA GLY A 12 25.58 29.96 0.60
C GLY A 12 25.80 31.21 1.46
N ALA A 13 24.74 31.97 1.66
CA ALA A 13 24.68 32.98 2.68
C ALA A 13 24.91 32.30 4.05
N ARG A 14 26.11 32.49 4.62
CA ARG A 14 26.36 32.24 6.05
C ARG A 14 25.65 33.34 6.85
N GLY A 15 24.34 33.34 6.83
CA GLY A 15 23.52 34.21 7.67
C GLY A 15 22.86 33.34 8.73
N PHE A 16 23.24 33.55 10.00
CA PHE A 16 22.49 33.30 11.25
C PHE A 16 21.67 31.99 11.42
N GLY A 17 21.60 31.06 10.46
CA GLY A 17 20.69 29.90 10.46
C GLY A 17 21.24 28.64 11.14
N GLY A 18 22.39 28.75 11.80
CA GLY A 18 23.01 27.62 12.51
C GLY A 18 22.31 27.26 13.83
N PHE A 19 21.70 28.22 14.51
CA PHE A 19 21.05 27.98 15.82
C PHE A 19 19.65 27.35 15.70
N LEU A 20 19.03 27.41 14.51
CA LEU A 20 17.73 26.81 14.19
C LEU A 20 17.84 25.54 13.34
N ARG A 21 19.00 24.88 13.35
CA ARG A 21 19.10 23.49 12.85
C ARG A 21 18.41 22.56 13.85
N LEU A 22 17.10 22.69 13.93
CA LEU A 22 16.23 21.73 14.59
C LEU A 22 16.42 20.42 13.82
N ASP A 23 17.12 19.48 14.43
CA ASP A 23 17.39 18.17 13.84
C ASP A 23 16.04 17.48 13.56
N PRO A 24 15.62 17.36 12.29
CA PRO A 24 14.30 16.86 11.94
C PRO A 24 14.11 15.42 12.43
N ASP A 25 15.19 14.67 12.61
CA ASP A 25 15.16 13.31 13.14
C ASP A 25 14.89 13.30 14.66
N ALA A 26 15.46 14.25 15.40
CA ALA A 26 15.21 14.37 16.84
C ALA A 26 13.77 14.80 17.13
N VAL A 27 13.26 15.75 16.35
CA VAL A 27 11.87 16.20 16.40
C VAL A 27 10.91 15.08 16.01
N GLY A 28 11.27 14.29 15.00
CA GLY A 28 10.47 13.14 14.56
C GLY A 28 10.31 12.08 15.66
N ARG A 29 11.40 11.68 16.30
CA ARG A 29 11.35 10.72 17.42
C ARG A 29 10.54 11.24 18.61
N PHE A 30 10.69 12.53 18.93
CA PHE A 30 9.93 13.17 20.01
C PHE A 30 8.43 13.21 19.71
N ALA A 31 8.05 13.62 18.51
CA ALA A 31 6.65 13.62 18.06
C ALA A 31 6.03 12.22 18.08
N GLU A 32 6.79 11.19 17.75
CA GLU A 32 6.32 9.79 17.82
C GLU A 32 6.10 9.29 19.25
N ALA A 33 7.00 9.66 20.17
CA ALA A 33 6.82 9.38 21.60
C ALA A 33 5.59 10.10 22.15
N ILE A 34 5.42 11.38 21.80
CA ILE A 34 4.25 12.19 22.16
C ILE A 34 2.95 11.60 21.59
N ALA A 35 2.94 11.19 20.32
CA ALA A 35 1.76 10.61 19.68
C ALA A 35 1.33 9.30 20.37
N ARG A 36 2.29 8.42 20.71
CA ARG A 36 2.02 7.19 21.47
C ARG A 36 1.51 7.49 22.89
N PHE A 37 2.04 8.53 23.52
CA PHE A 37 1.67 8.94 24.86
C PHE A 37 0.26 9.56 24.91
N LEU A 38 -0.04 10.52 24.01
CA LEU A 38 -1.35 11.18 23.90
C LEU A 38 -2.46 10.25 23.39
N GLY A 39 -2.13 9.27 22.54
CA GLY A 39 -3.09 8.30 22.00
C GLY A 39 -3.55 7.25 23.02
N THR A 40 -2.94 7.21 24.21
CA THR A 40 -3.29 6.26 25.26
C THR A 40 -4.27 6.92 26.26
N GLY A 41 -5.42 6.29 26.54
CA GLY A 41 -6.41 6.81 27.51
C GLY A 41 -5.87 7.04 28.94
N ARG A 42 -4.72 6.42 29.26
CA ARG A 42 -3.98 6.64 30.52
C ARG A 42 -3.47 8.08 30.67
N PHE A 43 -3.11 8.76 29.58
CA PHE A 43 -2.68 10.16 29.66
C PHE A 43 -3.83 11.06 30.12
N LEU A 44 -5.02 10.90 29.54
CA LEU A 44 -6.21 11.65 29.94
C LEU A 44 -6.54 11.41 31.42
N ALA A 45 -6.51 10.16 31.88
CA ALA A 45 -6.76 9.84 33.28
C ALA A 45 -5.77 10.53 34.24
N VAL A 46 -4.47 10.48 33.94
CA VAL A 46 -3.45 11.15 34.75
C VAL A 46 -3.63 12.68 34.72
N GLN A 47 -3.87 13.26 33.53
CA GLN A 47 -4.10 14.69 33.37
C GLN A 47 -5.32 15.17 34.18
N THR A 48 -6.42 14.42 34.17
CA THR A 48 -7.63 14.74 34.96
C THR A 48 -7.34 14.70 36.45
N VAL A 49 -6.60 13.69 36.93
CA VAL A 49 -6.21 13.59 38.36
C VAL A 49 -5.33 14.78 38.76
N VAL A 50 -4.34 15.13 37.94
CA VAL A 50 -3.46 16.28 38.20
C VAL A 50 -4.25 17.58 38.29
N VAL A 51 -5.17 17.84 37.35
CA VAL A 51 -6.02 19.04 37.37
C VAL A 51 -6.93 19.05 38.61
N ALA A 52 -7.53 17.91 38.97
CA ALA A 52 -8.39 17.81 40.14
C ALA A 52 -7.61 18.07 41.45
N VAL A 53 -6.41 17.49 41.59
CA VAL A 53 -5.52 17.74 42.73
C VAL A 53 -5.10 19.21 42.78
N TRP A 54 -4.78 19.81 41.63
CA TRP A 54 -4.39 21.21 41.55
C TRP A 54 -5.50 22.16 41.98
N ILE A 55 -6.74 21.91 41.54
CA ILE A 55 -7.92 22.66 41.96
C ILE A 55 -8.10 22.50 43.48
N LEU A 56 -7.99 21.28 44.02
CA LEU A 56 -8.14 21.02 45.45
C LEU A 56 -7.07 21.73 46.30
N LEU A 57 -5.81 21.74 45.84
CA LEU A 57 -4.72 22.48 46.46
C LEU A 57 -4.96 23.99 46.42
N ASN A 58 -5.41 24.53 45.29
CA ASN A 58 -5.69 25.95 45.15
C ASN A 58 -6.85 26.38 46.07
N VAL A 59 -7.93 25.60 46.14
CA VAL A 59 -9.09 25.84 47.02
C VAL A 59 -8.73 25.70 48.50
N SER A 60 -7.91 24.72 48.89
CA SER A 60 -7.47 24.56 50.29
C SER A 60 -6.45 25.64 50.71
N ALA A 61 -5.61 26.10 49.79
CA ALA A 61 -4.66 27.20 49.99
C ALA A 61 -5.31 28.60 49.99
N VAL A 62 -6.62 28.73 49.69
CA VAL A 62 -7.39 29.96 49.92
C VAL A 62 -7.35 30.40 51.38
N GLN A 63 -7.27 29.45 52.33
CA GLN A 63 -7.08 29.74 53.77
C GLN A 63 -5.77 30.50 54.06
N LEU A 64 -4.74 30.32 53.22
CA LEU A 64 -3.48 31.06 53.27
C LEU A 64 -3.44 32.30 52.35
N ARG A 65 -4.56 32.68 51.71
CA ARG A 65 -4.68 33.78 50.73
C ARG A 65 -3.71 33.71 49.54
N TRP A 66 -3.22 32.53 49.17
CA TRP A 66 -2.25 32.38 48.08
C TRP A 66 -2.84 32.76 46.70
N ASP A 67 -4.14 32.54 46.46
CA ASP A 67 -4.83 32.97 45.23
C ASP A 67 -6.33 33.22 45.51
N PRO A 68 -6.72 34.45 45.92
CA PRO A 68 -8.12 34.81 46.13
C PRO A 68 -8.92 34.77 44.82
N TYR A 69 -10.24 34.53 44.92
CA TYR A 69 -11.15 34.58 43.77
C TYR A 69 -10.94 35.87 42.96
N PRO A 70 -10.65 35.82 41.64
CA PRO A 70 -11.01 34.79 40.65
C PRO A 70 -9.83 33.92 40.12
N PHE A 71 -8.95 33.42 41.00
CA PHE A 71 -7.90 32.42 40.69
C PHE A 71 -7.04 32.76 39.47
N ILE A 72 -6.34 33.91 39.52
CA ILE A 72 -5.61 34.45 38.38
C ILE A 72 -4.45 33.55 37.95
N LEU A 73 -3.80 32.88 38.92
CA LEU A 73 -2.64 32.02 38.66
C LEU A 73 -3.05 30.72 37.98
N LEU A 74 -4.20 30.15 38.37
CA LEU A 74 -4.75 28.95 37.73
C LEU A 74 -5.13 29.23 36.27
N ASN A 75 -5.80 30.35 36.03
CA ASN A 75 -6.12 30.77 34.67
C ASN A 75 -4.88 31.02 33.83
N LEU A 76 -3.87 31.71 34.38
CA LEU A 76 -2.61 31.97 33.67
C LEU A 76 -1.88 30.68 33.29
N ALA A 77 -1.83 29.70 34.20
CA ALA A 77 -1.21 28.40 33.95
C ALA A 77 -1.92 27.64 32.82
N PHE A 78 -3.26 27.58 32.85
CA PHE A 78 -4.04 26.90 31.80
C PHE A 78 -3.94 27.61 30.45
N SER A 79 -3.98 28.95 30.44
CA SER A 79 -3.77 29.74 29.22
C SER A 79 -2.39 29.49 28.60
N THR A 80 -1.35 29.41 29.43
CA THR A 80 0.01 29.10 28.96
C THR A 80 0.11 27.66 28.44
N GLN A 81 -0.52 26.70 29.12
CA GLN A 81 -0.59 25.31 28.67
C GLN A 81 -1.25 25.21 27.29
N ALA A 82 -2.38 25.89 27.07
CA ALA A 82 -3.06 25.93 25.79
C ALA A 82 -2.21 26.61 24.71
N ALA A 83 -1.54 27.72 25.04
CA ALA A 83 -0.68 28.45 24.11
C ALA A 83 0.50 27.62 23.61
N TYR A 84 1.12 26.79 24.47
CA TYR A 84 2.22 25.90 24.06
C TYR A 84 1.75 24.61 23.39
N ALA A 85 0.52 24.17 23.65
CA ALA A 85 -0.05 22.99 22.99
C ALA A 85 -0.23 23.21 21.47
N ALA A 86 -0.70 24.40 21.05
CA ALA A 86 -0.95 24.72 19.64
C ALA A 86 0.28 24.49 18.71
N PRO A 87 1.48 25.03 18.97
CA PRO A 87 2.65 24.79 18.12
C PRO A 87 3.15 23.33 18.17
N LEU A 88 3.03 22.65 19.32
CA LEU A 88 3.37 21.22 19.41
C LEU A 88 2.43 20.36 18.56
N ILE A 89 1.13 20.65 18.60
CA ILE A 89 0.12 19.97 17.78
C ILE A 89 0.39 20.22 16.30
N LEU A 90 0.69 21.46 15.91
CA LEU A 90 1.04 21.80 14.52
C LEU A 90 2.26 21.02 14.02
N LEU A 91 3.29 20.86 14.86
CA LEU A 91 4.49 20.10 14.51
C LEU A 91 4.18 18.59 14.35
N ALA A 92 3.33 18.05 15.22
CA ALA A 92 2.86 16.67 15.10
C ALA A 92 2.00 16.47 13.83
N GLN A 93 1.14 17.44 13.50
CA GLN A 93 0.30 17.44 12.31
C GLN A 93 1.11 17.52 11.02
N ASN A 94 2.11 18.41 10.94
CA ASN A 94 2.99 18.49 9.78
C ASN A 94 3.70 17.15 9.52
N ARG A 95 4.22 16.49 10.56
CA ARG A 95 4.86 15.17 10.42
C ARG A 95 3.87 14.07 10.00
N GLN A 96 2.61 14.20 10.39
CA GLN A 96 1.58 13.26 9.96
C GLN A 96 1.22 13.48 8.49
N ALA A 97 1.03 14.73 8.08
CA ALA A 97 0.77 15.10 6.68
C ALA A 97 1.91 14.68 5.74
N ASP A 98 3.17 14.81 6.17
CA ASP A 98 4.34 14.35 5.39
C ASP A 98 4.32 12.83 5.19
N ARG A 99 4.01 12.06 6.25
CA ARG A 99 3.88 10.60 6.16
C ARG A 99 2.70 10.18 5.28
N ASP A 100 1.55 10.82 5.46
CA ASP A 100 0.35 10.57 4.66
C ASP A 100 0.60 10.87 3.18
N ARG A 101 1.39 11.91 2.89
CA ARG A 101 1.80 12.24 1.52
C ARG A 101 2.66 11.15 0.90
N VAL A 102 3.71 10.70 1.59
CA VAL A 102 4.60 9.63 1.10
C VAL A 102 3.80 8.35 0.86
N GLN A 103 2.94 7.97 1.81
CA GLN A 103 2.09 6.80 1.67
C GLN A 103 1.13 6.92 0.47
N ALA A 104 0.54 8.10 0.25
CA ALA A 104 -0.32 8.34 -0.92
C ALA A 104 0.46 8.31 -2.24
N GLU A 105 1.72 8.73 -2.28
CA GLU A 105 2.58 8.62 -3.46
C GLU A 105 2.93 7.15 -3.75
N GLU A 106 3.28 6.36 -2.74
CA GLU A 106 3.51 4.92 -2.89
C GLU A 106 2.26 4.18 -3.35
N ASP A 107 1.09 4.47 -2.77
CA ASP A 107 -0.16 3.82 -3.15
C ASP A 107 -0.55 4.14 -4.60
N ARG A 108 -0.31 5.37 -5.06
CA ARG A 108 -0.49 5.75 -6.48
C ARG A 108 0.46 4.97 -7.39
N ALA A 109 1.73 4.84 -7.01
CA ALA A 109 2.71 4.09 -7.80
C ALA A 109 2.33 2.60 -7.89
N ARG A 110 1.95 1.99 -6.76
CA ARG A 110 1.46 0.61 -6.71
C ARG A 110 0.21 0.41 -7.57
N ALA A 111 -0.76 1.31 -7.48
CA ALA A 111 -1.97 1.25 -8.31
C ALA A 111 -1.66 1.34 -9.81
N ALA A 112 -0.70 2.18 -10.20
CA ALA A 112 -0.26 2.29 -11.59
C ALA A 112 0.38 0.97 -12.09
N THR A 113 1.27 0.36 -11.29
CA THR A 113 1.88 -0.94 -11.61
C THR A 113 0.84 -2.04 -11.71
N THR A 114 -0.03 -2.17 -10.72
CA THR A 114 -1.11 -3.19 -10.73
C THR A 114 -1.99 -3.04 -11.96
N ARG A 115 -2.35 -1.79 -12.34
CA ARG A 115 -3.12 -1.55 -13.56
C ARG A 115 -2.38 -2.00 -14.81
N ALA A 116 -1.09 -1.67 -14.94
CA ALA A 116 -0.27 -2.10 -16.08
C ALA A 116 -0.18 -3.63 -16.16
N ASP A 117 0.03 -4.32 -15.03
CA ASP A 117 0.08 -5.78 -14.97
C ASP A 117 -1.26 -6.41 -15.39
N THR A 118 -2.39 -5.85 -14.93
CA THR A 118 -3.71 -6.32 -15.36
C THR A 118 -3.97 -6.10 -16.85
N GLU A 119 -3.54 -4.97 -17.42
CA GLU A 119 -3.66 -4.69 -18.85
C GLU A 119 -2.77 -5.63 -19.67
N TYR A 120 -1.57 -5.93 -19.18
CA TYR A 120 -0.66 -6.92 -19.78
C TYR A 120 -1.29 -8.31 -19.78
N LEU A 121 -1.74 -8.81 -18.63
CA LEU A 121 -2.40 -10.11 -18.51
C LEU A 121 -3.67 -10.19 -19.37
N ALA A 122 -4.47 -9.12 -19.46
CA ALA A 122 -5.65 -9.10 -20.31
C ALA A 122 -5.29 -9.21 -21.79
N ARG A 123 -4.21 -8.56 -22.25
CA ARG A 123 -3.72 -8.69 -23.63
C ARG A 123 -3.20 -10.09 -23.91
N GLU A 124 -2.43 -10.67 -22.99
CA GLU A 124 -1.92 -12.03 -23.16
C GLU A 124 -3.05 -13.07 -23.14
N LEU A 125 -4.05 -12.90 -22.26
CA LEU A 125 -5.25 -13.74 -22.27
C LEU A 125 -6.04 -13.60 -23.58
N ALA A 126 -6.14 -12.40 -24.13
CA ALA A 126 -6.79 -12.19 -25.43
C ALA A 126 -6.01 -12.87 -26.57
N ALA A 127 -4.69 -12.74 -26.60
CA ALA A 127 -3.83 -13.42 -27.57
C ALA A 127 -3.92 -14.95 -27.44
N LEU A 128 -3.84 -15.47 -26.21
CA LEU A 128 -4.01 -16.89 -25.93
C LEU A 128 -5.40 -17.39 -26.36
N ARG A 129 -6.46 -16.63 -26.12
CA ARG A 129 -7.82 -16.97 -26.55
C ARG A 129 -7.93 -17.09 -28.06
N VAL A 130 -7.30 -16.20 -28.82
CA VAL A 130 -7.29 -16.28 -30.30
C VAL A 130 -6.53 -17.53 -30.75
N ALA A 131 -5.33 -17.76 -30.23
CA ALA A 131 -4.52 -18.93 -30.57
C ALA A 131 -5.23 -20.26 -30.24
N VAL A 132 -5.90 -20.35 -29.08
CA VAL A 132 -6.71 -21.52 -28.71
C VAL A 132 -7.96 -21.62 -29.58
N GLY A 133 -8.60 -20.50 -29.93
CA GLY A 133 -9.76 -20.46 -30.81
C GLY A 133 -9.47 -21.04 -32.19
N GLU A 134 -8.30 -20.76 -32.76
CA GLU A 134 -7.85 -21.33 -34.03
C GLU A 134 -7.62 -22.85 -33.93
N LEU A 135 -6.94 -23.31 -32.88
CA LEU A 135 -6.63 -24.74 -32.64
C LEU A 135 -7.88 -25.58 -32.29
N ALA A 136 -8.87 -24.99 -31.63
CA ALA A 136 -10.07 -25.66 -31.15
C ALA A 136 -11.29 -25.40 -32.03
N THR A 137 -11.11 -25.11 -33.33
CA THR A 137 -12.25 -24.99 -34.24
C THR A 137 -13.01 -26.31 -34.24
N ARG A 138 -14.30 -26.30 -33.88
CA ARG A 138 -15.16 -27.49 -33.79
C ARG A 138 -15.06 -28.39 -35.02
N ASP A 139 -14.91 -27.78 -36.20
CA ASP A 139 -14.79 -28.50 -37.46
C ASP A 139 -13.43 -29.20 -37.63
N PHE A 140 -12.35 -28.64 -37.10
CA PHE A 140 -11.02 -29.29 -37.09
C PHE A 140 -11.00 -30.49 -36.14
N ILE A 141 -11.52 -30.33 -34.92
CA ILE A 141 -11.64 -31.45 -33.97
C ILE A 141 -12.57 -32.52 -34.55
N ARG A 142 -13.68 -32.14 -35.19
CA ARG A 142 -14.59 -33.07 -35.85
C ARG A 142 -13.93 -33.76 -37.05
N SER A 143 -13.15 -33.05 -37.86
CA SER A 143 -12.48 -33.64 -39.02
C SER A 143 -11.37 -34.60 -38.60
N GLU A 144 -10.58 -34.28 -37.57
CA GLU A 144 -9.56 -35.21 -37.06
C GLU A 144 -10.16 -36.42 -36.36
N LEU A 145 -11.20 -36.22 -35.52
CA LEU A 145 -11.92 -37.35 -34.94
C LEU A 145 -12.58 -38.23 -36.02
N GLY A 146 -13.12 -37.60 -37.08
CA GLY A 146 -13.68 -38.29 -38.24
C GLY A 146 -12.63 -39.10 -38.99
N ARG A 147 -11.49 -38.49 -39.31
CA ARG A 147 -10.37 -39.15 -39.99
C ARG A 147 -9.85 -40.35 -39.20
N LEU A 148 -9.62 -40.18 -37.89
CA LEU A 148 -9.18 -41.27 -37.02
C LEU A 148 -10.22 -42.40 -36.93
N ALA A 149 -11.52 -42.07 -36.88
CA ALA A 149 -12.58 -43.07 -36.88
C ALA A 149 -12.67 -43.83 -38.22
N GLU A 150 -12.49 -43.12 -39.33
CA GLU A 150 -12.50 -43.69 -40.68
C GLU A 150 -11.31 -44.63 -40.90
N GLU A 151 -10.10 -44.21 -40.49
CA GLU A 151 -8.88 -45.05 -40.49
C GLU A 151 -9.08 -46.36 -39.70
N GLN A 152 -9.68 -46.29 -38.51
CA GLN A 152 -10.01 -47.51 -37.74
C GLN A 152 -11.04 -48.40 -38.43
N SER A 153 -12.05 -47.82 -39.07
CA SER A 153 -13.08 -48.57 -39.80
C SER A 153 -12.51 -49.28 -41.04
N GLU A 154 -11.61 -48.61 -41.78
CA GLU A 154 -10.91 -49.21 -42.93
C GLU A 154 -9.99 -50.34 -42.51
N GLU A 155 -9.27 -50.17 -41.39
CA GLU A 155 -8.48 -51.23 -40.80
C GLU A 155 -9.33 -52.45 -40.42
N ALA A 156 -10.48 -52.22 -39.77
CA ALA A 156 -11.41 -53.29 -39.42
C ALA A 156 -11.94 -54.02 -40.66
N ALA A 157 -12.33 -53.28 -41.70
CA ALA A 157 -12.80 -53.85 -42.97
C ALA A 157 -11.69 -54.62 -43.71
N ARG A 158 -10.44 -54.13 -43.69
CA ARG A 158 -9.27 -54.86 -44.24
C ARG A 158 -9.03 -56.15 -43.48
N ARG A 159 -9.13 -56.14 -42.15
CA ARG A 159 -9.00 -57.34 -41.31
C ARG A 159 -10.10 -58.35 -41.65
N GLU A 160 -11.34 -57.90 -41.82
CA GLU A 160 -12.47 -58.76 -42.20
C GLU A 160 -12.34 -59.34 -43.61
N ARG A 161 -11.95 -58.54 -44.61
CA ARG A 161 -11.70 -59.03 -45.99
C ARG A 161 -10.57 -60.06 -46.02
N LYS A 162 -9.48 -59.84 -45.28
CA LYS A 162 -8.41 -60.85 -45.11
C LYS A 162 -8.95 -62.13 -44.48
N ARG A 163 -9.82 -62.02 -43.48
CA ARG A 163 -10.46 -63.18 -42.81
C ARG A 163 -11.36 -63.95 -43.79
N ARG A 164 -12.24 -63.28 -44.54
CA ARG A 164 -13.08 -63.91 -45.58
C ARG A 164 -12.27 -64.58 -46.68
N LYS A 165 -11.20 -63.94 -47.17
CA LYS A 165 -10.32 -64.56 -48.18
C LYS A 165 -9.67 -65.84 -47.68
N ARG A 166 -9.26 -65.88 -46.39
CA ARG A 166 -8.72 -67.09 -45.76
C ARG A 166 -9.78 -68.17 -45.60
N GLU A 167 -11.01 -67.81 -45.24
CA GLU A 167 -12.13 -68.77 -45.12
C GLU A 167 -12.53 -69.36 -46.50
N VAL A 168 -12.59 -68.55 -47.55
CA VAL A 168 -12.90 -69.04 -48.92
C VAL A 168 -11.78 -69.92 -49.46
N ALA A 169 -10.52 -69.51 -49.29
CA ALA A 169 -9.37 -70.33 -49.68
C ALA A 169 -9.29 -71.66 -48.92
N ALA A 170 -9.79 -71.71 -47.68
CA ALA A 170 -9.91 -72.95 -46.91
C ALA A 170 -11.09 -73.83 -47.34
N ARG A 171 -12.07 -73.29 -48.08
CA ARG A 171 -13.29 -73.99 -48.52
C ARG A 171 -13.17 -74.59 -49.93
N ASP A 172 -12.38 -73.96 -50.81
CA ASP A 172 -12.10 -74.45 -52.18
C ASP A 172 -10.90 -75.41 -52.25
N GLY A 173 -10.20 -75.63 -51.14
CA GLY A 173 -8.99 -76.45 -51.05
C GLY A 173 -9.15 -77.82 -50.37
N GLY A 174 -10.39 -78.28 -50.14
CA GLY A 174 -10.71 -79.59 -49.55
C GLY A 174 -11.68 -80.36 -50.42
#